data_AF-A0AAD9AZT0-F1
#
_entry.id   AF-A0AAD9AZT0-F1
#
_cell.length_a   1.000
_cell.length_b   1.000
_cell.length_c   1.000
_cell.angle_alpha   90.00
_cell.angle_beta   90.00
_cell.angle_gamma   90.00
#
_symmetry.space_group_name_H-M   'P 1'
#
loop_
_entity.id
_entity.type
_entity.pdbx_description
1 polymer ?
#
loop_
_entity_poly.entity_id
_entity_poly.type
_entity_poly.pdbx_seq_one_letter_code
_entity_poly.pdbx_strand_id
1 'polypeptide(L)'
;MMQSGLSRELFESWCTDKRNGVIIAGYCVEGTLAKILVHGEQNEMARLKAALIREYEDNDEVDIEVHNPRNTEAVTLNFRGEKLAKVMGSLTDRKCVQGQRVSGILVKRNFNYHIVTPADLSNYTDLCMSTVTQTQAIPYSGPISLLVSQLRCLAGDVEQLEAERVTVRVFKSITLVHEAGMVLLEWIANPLNDMYADAVTTVVLEVQSNPNAQKFMEGKKEAFDMDLFVERLELMLHDMFGDDCVNFREGKDLSVTVDGVTATIDPETRAVCSEDETLREMLEVSVHRLHDALSPACS
;
A
#
# COMPACT_ATOMS: atom_id res chain seq x y z
N MET A 1 -44.99 12.85 7.72
CA MET A 1 -43.95 13.43 8.62
C MET A 1 -42.55 12.89 8.40
N MET A 2 -42.27 11.91 7.52
CA MET A 2 -40.89 11.48 7.18
C MET A 2 -39.93 11.36 8.39
N GLN A 3 -40.44 10.95 9.55
CA GLN A 3 -39.64 10.75 10.76
C GLN A 3 -38.96 9.37 10.71
N SER A 4 -39.64 8.38 10.10
CA SER A 4 -39.13 7.03 9.84
C SER A 4 -39.99 6.32 8.77
N GLY A 5 -39.56 5.14 8.33
CA GLY A 5 -40.29 4.25 7.42
C GLY A 5 -40.14 4.57 5.93
N LEU A 6 -40.95 3.91 5.10
CA LEU A 6 -40.81 3.91 3.63
C LEU A 6 -40.79 5.33 3.01
N SER A 7 -41.57 6.27 3.55
CA SER A 7 -41.58 7.66 3.06
C SER A 7 -40.26 8.40 3.31
N ARG A 8 -39.55 8.11 4.41
CA ARG A 8 -38.21 8.64 4.71
C ARG A 8 -37.18 8.01 3.79
N GLU A 9 -37.23 6.69 3.64
CA GLU A 9 -36.30 5.93 2.80
C GLU A 9 -36.39 6.34 1.33
N LEU A 10 -37.61 6.55 0.82
CA LEU A 10 -37.82 7.06 -0.55
C LEU A 10 -37.34 8.50 -0.71
N PHE A 11 -37.59 9.36 0.30
CA PHE A 11 -37.10 10.74 0.26
C PHE A 11 -35.56 10.81 0.28
N GLU A 12 -34.90 10.07 1.17
CA GLU A 12 -33.44 9.98 1.21
C GLU A 12 -32.85 9.36 -0.08
N SER A 13 -33.61 8.48 -0.73
CA SER A 13 -33.24 7.90 -2.01
C SER A 13 -33.32 8.89 -3.18
N TRP A 14 -34.27 9.81 -3.12
CA TRP A 14 -34.63 10.66 -4.25
C TRP A 14 -34.16 12.11 -4.13
N CYS A 15 -33.83 12.57 -2.92
CA CYS A 15 -33.48 13.97 -2.65
C CYS A 15 -32.20 14.45 -3.34
N THR A 16 -31.34 13.54 -3.82
CA THR A 16 -30.09 13.89 -4.51
C THR A 16 -30.26 14.19 -6.00
N ASP A 17 -31.40 13.87 -6.62
CA ASP A 17 -31.64 14.12 -8.05
C ASP A 17 -32.61 15.30 -8.23
N LYS A 18 -32.13 16.35 -8.90
CA LYS A 18 -32.86 17.60 -9.18
C LYS A 18 -34.13 17.43 -10.02
N ARG A 19 -34.33 16.24 -10.62
CA ARG A 19 -35.55 15.90 -11.38
C ARG A 19 -36.69 15.42 -10.49
N ASN A 20 -36.39 15.07 -9.23
CA ASN A 20 -37.37 14.57 -8.28
C ASN A 20 -37.97 15.73 -7.47
N GLY A 21 -39.26 15.61 -7.14
CA GLY A 21 -39.96 16.54 -6.27
C GLY A 21 -40.78 15.77 -5.24
N VAL A 22 -40.81 16.26 -4.00
CA VAL A 22 -41.66 15.71 -2.94
C VAL A 22 -42.82 16.67 -2.69
N ILE A 23 -44.05 16.18 -2.74
CA ILE A 23 -45.26 16.95 -2.43
C ILE A 23 -45.80 16.43 -1.10
N ILE A 24 -45.75 17.28 -0.08
CA ILE A 24 -46.30 16.96 1.24
C ILE A 24 -47.78 17.35 1.24
N ALA A 25 -48.66 16.37 1.05
CA ALA A 25 -50.10 16.58 0.92
C ALA A 25 -50.89 16.49 2.26
N GLY A 26 -50.20 16.50 3.41
CA GLY A 26 -50.83 16.36 4.73
C GLY A 26 -50.28 17.32 5.78
N TYR A 27 -50.98 17.46 6.90
CA TYR A 27 -50.56 18.28 8.04
C TYR A 27 -49.30 17.70 8.71
N CYS A 28 -48.24 18.50 8.86
CA CYS A 28 -47.03 18.14 9.60
C CYS A 28 -47.16 18.59 11.07
N VAL A 29 -46.84 17.70 12.01
CA VAL A 29 -46.75 18.03 13.44
C VAL A 29 -45.40 18.71 13.71
N GLU A 30 -45.36 19.56 14.73
CA GLU A 30 -44.17 20.28 15.22
C GLU A 30 -42.93 19.36 15.39
N GLY A 31 -41.75 19.86 14.98
CA GLY A 31 -40.47 19.15 15.10
C GLY A 31 -39.81 18.65 13.81
N THR A 32 -40.19 19.14 12.62
CA THR A 32 -39.53 18.83 11.34
C THR A 32 -38.55 19.92 10.89
N LEU A 33 -37.37 19.50 10.40
CA LEU A 33 -36.16 20.31 10.11
C LEU A 33 -36.30 21.50 9.12
N ALA A 34 -37.38 21.62 8.35
CA ALA A 34 -37.60 22.77 7.47
C ALA A 34 -39.09 22.92 7.15
N LYS A 35 -39.62 24.16 7.24
CA LYS A 35 -41.04 24.44 6.94
C LYS A 35 -41.12 25.19 5.62
N ILE A 36 -41.49 24.48 4.55
CA ILE A 36 -41.70 25.06 3.22
C ILE A 36 -43.17 25.41 3.06
N LEU A 37 -43.43 26.70 2.94
CA LEU A 37 -44.74 27.31 2.85
C LEU A 37 -45.23 27.29 1.39
N VAL A 38 -46.23 26.43 1.11
CA VAL A 38 -46.90 26.32 -0.20
C VAL A 38 -48.42 26.38 -0.04
N HIS A 39 -49.15 26.65 -1.13
CA HIS A 39 -50.62 26.65 -1.20
C HIS A 39 -51.36 27.72 -0.36
N GLY A 40 -50.83 28.93 -0.29
CA GLY A 40 -51.58 30.08 0.23
C GLY A 40 -51.42 31.34 -0.61
N GLU A 41 -52.28 32.32 -0.36
CA GLU A 41 -52.19 33.64 -0.96
C GLU A 41 -50.89 34.32 -0.51
N GLN A 42 -50.25 35.07 -1.41
CA GLN A 42 -48.87 35.55 -1.23
C GLN A 42 -48.69 36.39 0.05
N ASN A 43 -49.63 37.30 0.34
CA ASN A 43 -49.56 38.17 1.50
C ASN A 43 -49.81 37.41 2.81
N GLU A 44 -50.78 36.49 2.81
CA GLU A 44 -51.08 35.63 3.95
C GLU A 44 -49.91 34.67 4.25
N MET A 45 -49.24 34.13 3.23
CA MET A 45 -48.02 33.32 3.43
C MET A 45 -46.83 34.15 3.91
N ALA A 46 -46.71 35.41 3.48
CA ALA A 46 -45.67 36.32 3.97
C ALA A 46 -45.90 36.68 5.45
N ARG A 47 -47.16 36.92 5.82
CA ARG A 47 -47.59 37.14 7.22
C ARG A 47 -47.31 35.92 8.08
N LEU A 48 -47.68 34.73 7.60
CA LEU A 48 -47.45 33.48 8.31
C LEU A 48 -45.95 33.20 8.49
N LYS A 49 -45.11 33.45 7.48
CA LYS A 49 -43.66 33.35 7.60
C LYS A 49 -43.11 34.24 8.70
N ALA A 50 -43.50 35.52 8.72
CA ALA A 50 -43.03 36.47 9.73
C ALA A 50 -43.49 36.08 11.15
N ALA A 51 -44.73 35.59 11.29
CA ALA A 51 -45.24 35.11 12.57
C ALA A 51 -44.45 33.90 13.08
N LEU A 52 -44.15 32.92 12.21
CA LEU A 52 -43.38 31.73 12.57
C LEU A 52 -41.92 32.04 12.92
N ILE A 53 -41.27 32.95 12.19
CA ILE A 53 -39.91 33.37 12.55
C ILE A 53 -39.91 33.99 13.94
N ARG A 54 -40.84 34.92 14.21
CA ARG A 54 -40.97 35.59 15.51
C ARG A 54 -41.30 34.64 16.66
N GLU A 55 -42.12 33.62 16.40
CA GLU A 55 -42.51 32.65 17.43
C GLU A 55 -41.32 31.80 17.91
N TYR A 56 -40.37 31.55 17.01
CA TYR A 56 -39.21 30.69 17.27
C TYR A 56 -37.89 31.45 17.40
N GLU A 57 -37.87 32.78 17.26
CA GLU A 57 -36.63 33.59 17.35
C GLU A 57 -36.02 33.60 18.75
N ASP A 58 -36.85 33.45 19.79
CA ASP A 58 -36.44 33.46 21.19
C ASP A 58 -36.07 32.06 21.73
N ASN A 59 -36.18 31.00 20.90
CA ASN A 59 -35.92 29.63 21.33
C ASN A 59 -34.53 29.14 20.90
N ASP A 60 -33.55 29.27 21.78
CA ASP A 60 -32.16 28.84 21.55
C ASP A 60 -32.00 27.31 21.36
N GLU A 61 -32.99 26.50 21.73
CA GLU A 61 -32.92 25.03 21.59
C GLU A 61 -33.39 24.54 20.21
N VAL A 62 -34.18 25.33 19.48
CA VAL A 62 -34.86 24.90 18.25
C VAL A 62 -34.71 25.94 17.15
N ASP A 63 -33.80 25.66 16.22
CA ASP A 63 -33.59 26.48 15.02
C ASP A 63 -34.49 25.99 13.87
N ILE A 64 -35.35 26.86 13.35
CA ILE A 64 -36.29 26.55 12.26
C ILE A 64 -36.13 27.56 11.12
N GLU A 65 -35.63 27.07 9.98
CA GLU A 65 -35.62 27.84 8.74
C GLU A 65 -36.97 27.73 8.00
N VAL A 66 -37.61 28.89 7.77
CA VAL A 66 -38.91 28.98 7.08
C VAL A 66 -38.72 29.55 5.66
N HIS A 67 -39.13 28.79 4.64
CA HIS A 67 -39.03 29.19 3.23
C HIS A 67 -40.41 29.42 2.61
N ASN A 68 -40.55 30.49 1.81
CA ASN A 68 -41.77 30.82 1.06
C ASN A 68 -41.44 31.05 -0.44
N PRO A 69 -40.99 30.01 -1.16
CA PRO A 69 -40.57 30.14 -2.55
C PRO A 69 -41.74 30.47 -3.47
N ARG A 70 -41.49 31.26 -4.52
CA ARG A 70 -42.45 31.48 -5.61
C ARG A 70 -42.50 30.26 -6.54
N ASN A 71 -43.48 30.22 -7.44
CA ASN A 71 -43.48 29.25 -8.52
C ASN A 71 -42.16 29.32 -9.28
N THR A 72 -41.56 28.16 -9.56
CA THR A 72 -40.27 28.01 -10.24
C THR A 72 -39.05 28.43 -9.41
N GLU A 73 -39.22 28.79 -8.14
CA GLU A 73 -38.11 29.02 -7.21
C GLU A 73 -37.76 27.73 -6.46
N ALA A 74 -36.53 27.24 -6.65
CA ALA A 74 -36.04 26.03 -6.00
C ALA A 74 -35.44 26.33 -4.63
N VAL A 75 -35.83 25.57 -3.61
CA VAL A 75 -35.24 25.63 -2.26
C VAL A 75 -34.16 24.56 -2.17
N THR A 76 -32.94 24.95 -1.84
CA THR A 76 -31.80 24.02 -1.67
C THR A 76 -31.55 23.81 -0.18
N LEU A 77 -31.70 22.58 0.29
CA LEU A 77 -31.41 22.18 1.66
C LEU A 77 -30.21 21.22 1.66
N ASN A 78 -29.20 21.53 2.50
CA ASN A 78 -27.97 20.75 2.58
C ASN A 78 -28.09 19.71 3.70
N PHE A 79 -28.13 18.42 3.33
CA PHE A 79 -28.09 17.33 4.29
C PHE A 79 -26.75 16.63 4.24
N ARG A 80 -25.94 16.78 5.29
CA ARG A 80 -24.71 15.99 5.43
C ARG A 80 -25.04 14.66 6.10
N GLY A 81 -25.33 13.65 5.28
CA GLY A 81 -25.44 12.27 5.76
C GLY A 81 -24.05 11.69 6.02
N GLU A 82 -23.84 11.11 7.20
CA GLU A 82 -22.67 10.27 7.45
C GLU A 82 -22.79 9.00 6.60
N LYS A 83 -21.74 8.67 5.84
CA LYS A 83 -21.70 7.43 5.06
C LYS A 83 -21.22 6.30 5.97
N LEU A 84 -22.16 5.43 6.32
CA LEU A 84 -21.87 4.22 7.09
C LEU A 84 -21.58 3.05 6.13
N ALA A 85 -20.40 2.45 6.27
CA ALA A 85 -20.04 1.24 5.55
C ALA A 85 -19.98 0.05 6.52
N LYS A 86 -20.65 -1.05 6.16
CA LYS A 86 -20.69 -2.28 6.95
C LYS A 86 -19.65 -3.26 6.46
N VAL A 87 -18.83 -3.76 7.37
CA VAL A 87 -17.89 -4.84 7.07
C VAL A 87 -18.66 -6.17 7.04
N MET A 88 -18.43 -6.98 6.01
CA MET A 88 -19.17 -8.23 5.75
C MET A 88 -18.20 -9.37 5.39
N GLY A 89 -18.68 -10.62 5.50
CA GLY A 89 -17.91 -11.82 5.17
C GLY A 89 -16.82 -12.14 6.19
N SER A 90 -15.76 -12.79 5.74
CA SER A 90 -14.58 -13.21 6.52
C SER A 90 -13.87 -12.07 7.27
N LEU A 91 -14.06 -10.81 6.87
CA LEU A 91 -13.54 -9.67 7.63
C LEU A 91 -14.18 -9.54 9.02
N THR A 92 -15.34 -10.17 9.28
CA THR A 92 -16.03 -10.12 10.57
C THR A 92 -15.64 -11.27 11.51
N ASP A 93 -14.80 -12.20 11.06
CA ASP A 93 -14.36 -13.36 11.85
C ASP A 93 -13.55 -12.94 13.09
N ARG A 94 -12.86 -11.80 13.01
CA ARG A 94 -12.14 -11.20 14.13
C ARG A 94 -12.91 -10.00 14.65
N LYS A 95 -13.00 -9.88 15.99
CA LYS A 95 -13.62 -8.73 16.62
C LYS A 95 -12.87 -7.45 16.24
N CYS A 96 -13.56 -6.52 15.60
CA CYS A 96 -12.99 -5.24 15.19
C CYS A 96 -12.57 -4.42 16.43
N VAL A 97 -11.35 -3.88 16.40
CA VAL A 97 -10.81 -2.96 17.42
C VAL A 97 -10.73 -1.55 16.84
N GLN A 98 -10.99 -0.54 17.67
CA GLN A 98 -10.86 0.86 17.25
C GLN A 98 -9.41 1.15 16.81
N GLY A 99 -9.25 1.79 15.65
CA GLY A 99 -7.94 2.08 15.06
C GLY A 99 -7.33 0.93 14.24
N GLN A 100 -7.99 -0.23 14.17
CA GLN A 100 -7.56 -1.31 13.29
C GLN A 100 -7.70 -0.91 11.82
N ARG A 101 -6.62 -1.10 11.04
CA ARG A 101 -6.66 -0.89 9.59
C ARG A 101 -7.56 -1.94 8.94
N VAL A 102 -8.56 -1.49 8.21
CA VAL A 102 -9.43 -2.34 7.40
C VAL A 102 -9.07 -2.15 5.93
N SER A 103 -8.81 -3.23 5.21
CA SER A 103 -8.54 -3.25 3.77
C SER A 103 -9.46 -4.25 3.09
N GLY A 104 -10.13 -3.81 2.04
CA GLY A 104 -11.08 -4.64 1.29
C GLY A 104 -11.65 -3.89 0.11
N ILE A 105 -12.59 -4.53 -0.58
CA ILE A 105 -13.33 -3.97 -1.70
C ILE A 105 -14.59 -3.29 -1.14
N LEU A 106 -14.80 -2.02 -1.49
CA LEU A 106 -16.01 -1.27 -1.14
C LEU A 106 -17.07 -1.46 -2.22
N VAL A 107 -18.17 -2.14 -1.86
CA VAL A 107 -19.33 -2.35 -2.73
C VAL A 107 -20.42 -1.35 -2.34
N LYS A 108 -20.80 -0.48 -3.28
CA LYS A 108 -21.93 0.45 -3.13
C LYS A 108 -23.16 -0.12 -3.83
N ARG A 109 -24.21 -0.41 -3.06
CA ARG A 109 -25.55 -0.73 -3.57
C ARG A 109 -26.51 0.36 -3.12
N ASN A 110 -26.87 1.26 -4.04
CA ASN A 110 -27.66 2.46 -3.76
C ASN A 110 -26.97 3.33 -2.67
N PHE A 111 -27.57 3.41 -1.48
CA PHE A 111 -27.06 4.17 -0.34
C PHE A 111 -26.36 3.30 0.71
N ASN A 112 -26.37 1.98 0.52
CA ASN A 112 -25.70 1.06 1.42
C ASN A 112 -24.28 0.76 0.93
N TYR A 113 -23.33 0.92 1.84
CA TYR A 113 -21.92 0.65 1.61
C TYR A 113 -21.52 -0.62 2.36
N HIS A 114 -20.87 -1.56 1.67
CA HIS A 114 -20.37 -2.79 2.27
C HIS A 114 -18.87 -2.92 1.96
N ILE A 115 -18.08 -3.35 2.93
CA ILE A 115 -16.66 -3.66 2.76
C ILE A 115 -16.53 -5.18 2.85
N VAL A 116 -15.98 -5.80 1.81
CA VAL A 116 -15.81 -7.25 1.69
C VAL A 116 -14.38 -7.59 1.30
N THR A 117 -13.93 -8.82 1.60
CA THR A 117 -12.72 -9.37 0.98
C THR A 117 -12.97 -9.68 -0.50
N PRO A 118 -11.90 -9.76 -1.33
CA PRO A 118 -12.00 -10.28 -2.68
C PRO A 118 -12.58 -11.70 -2.76
N ALA A 119 -12.31 -12.55 -1.77
CA ALA A 119 -12.81 -13.92 -1.71
C ALA A 119 -14.33 -14.00 -1.53
N ASP A 120 -14.93 -13.05 -0.79
CA ASP A 120 -16.36 -13.03 -0.50
C ASP A 120 -17.17 -12.20 -1.52
N LEU A 121 -16.52 -11.62 -2.53
CA LEU A 121 -17.17 -10.73 -3.48
C LEU A 121 -18.33 -11.41 -4.23
N SER A 122 -18.17 -12.67 -4.62
CA SER A 122 -19.19 -13.47 -5.31
C SER A 122 -20.37 -13.86 -4.43
N ASN A 123 -20.21 -13.86 -3.11
CA ASN A 123 -21.31 -14.13 -2.16
C ASN A 123 -22.27 -12.96 -2.06
N TYR A 124 -21.78 -11.73 -2.33
CA TYR A 124 -22.55 -10.49 -2.16
C TYR A 124 -22.83 -9.75 -3.46
N THR A 125 -22.16 -10.09 -4.55
CA THR A 125 -22.32 -9.46 -5.87
C THR A 125 -22.36 -10.51 -6.97
N ASP A 126 -22.95 -10.17 -8.11
CA ASP A 126 -22.93 -11.04 -9.30
C ASP A 126 -21.56 -11.04 -10.00
N LEU A 127 -20.55 -10.41 -9.38
CA LEU A 127 -19.19 -10.35 -9.89
C LEU A 127 -18.38 -11.50 -9.31
N CYS A 128 -17.73 -12.24 -10.20
CA CYS A 128 -16.73 -13.23 -9.84
C CYS A 128 -15.32 -12.61 -10.01
N MET A 129 -14.44 -12.88 -9.05
CA MET A 129 -13.02 -12.59 -9.18
C MET A 129 -12.39 -13.62 -10.11
N SER A 130 -11.90 -13.17 -11.28
CA SER A 130 -11.12 -14.00 -12.19
C SER A 130 -9.66 -13.61 -12.08
N THR A 131 -8.78 -14.60 -11.97
CA THR A 131 -7.33 -14.41 -12.07
C THR A 131 -6.88 -14.90 -13.43
N VAL A 132 -6.13 -14.09 -14.18
CA VAL A 132 -5.55 -14.49 -15.46
C VAL A 132 -4.16 -15.03 -15.19
N THR A 133 -3.91 -16.29 -15.53
CA THR A 133 -2.57 -16.86 -15.57
C THR A 133 -2.08 -16.86 -17.01
N GLN A 134 -0.79 -16.60 -17.18
CA GLN A 134 -0.11 -16.66 -18.47
C GLN A 134 0.99 -17.71 -18.40
N THR A 135 1.12 -18.45 -19.49
CA THR A 135 2.17 -19.45 -19.68
C THR A 135 2.87 -19.16 -21.00
N GLN A 136 4.19 -19.04 -20.95
CA GLN A 136 5.02 -18.76 -22.11
C GLN A 136 6.06 -19.86 -22.28
N ALA A 137 6.11 -20.41 -23.49
CA ALA A 137 7.09 -21.39 -23.90
C ALA A 137 8.25 -20.70 -24.61
N ILE A 138 9.46 -20.83 -24.07
CA ILE A 138 10.68 -20.25 -24.62
C ILE A 138 11.63 -21.38 -24.99
N PRO A 139 12.09 -21.50 -26.25
CA PRO A 139 13.10 -22.48 -26.62
C PRO A 139 14.36 -22.30 -25.77
N TYR A 140 14.93 -23.38 -25.25
CA TYR A 140 16.14 -23.31 -24.43
C TYR A 140 16.80 -24.68 -24.38
N SER A 141 18.01 -24.78 -24.92
CA SER A 141 18.77 -26.04 -25.00
C SER A 141 19.93 -26.11 -24.01
N GLY A 142 20.14 -25.06 -23.21
CA GLY A 142 21.23 -24.97 -22.25
C GLY A 142 21.00 -25.78 -20.97
N PRO A 143 22.06 -25.96 -20.15
CA PRO A 143 21.93 -26.57 -18.84
C PRO A 143 21.21 -25.62 -17.87
N ILE A 144 20.26 -26.14 -17.11
CA ILE A 144 19.48 -25.35 -16.14
C ILE A 144 20.35 -24.67 -15.07
N SER A 145 21.51 -25.24 -14.72
CA SER A 145 22.44 -24.64 -13.76
C SER A 145 22.95 -23.27 -14.21
N LEU A 146 23.24 -23.10 -15.50
CA LEU A 146 23.67 -21.84 -16.09
C LEU A 146 22.55 -20.80 -16.01
N LEU A 147 21.34 -21.21 -16.40
CA LEU A 147 20.17 -20.34 -16.36
C LEU A 147 19.84 -19.90 -14.93
N VAL A 148 19.85 -20.81 -13.96
CA VAL A 148 19.62 -20.50 -12.54
C VAL A 148 20.70 -19.56 -12.00
N SER A 149 21.96 -19.71 -12.41
CA SER A 149 23.03 -18.78 -12.03
C SER A 149 22.72 -17.36 -12.49
N GLN A 150 22.31 -17.18 -13.75
CA GLN A 150 22.01 -15.85 -14.31
C GLN A 150 20.73 -15.26 -13.72
N LEU A 151 19.72 -16.09 -13.46
CA LEU A 151 18.50 -15.64 -12.80
C LEU A 151 18.75 -15.20 -11.35
N ARG A 152 19.74 -15.78 -10.66
CA ARG A 152 20.17 -15.28 -9.35
C ARG A 152 20.87 -13.93 -9.46
N CYS A 153 21.65 -13.67 -10.51
CA CYS A 153 22.21 -12.34 -10.75
C CYS A 153 21.11 -11.29 -10.94
N LEU A 154 20.00 -11.65 -11.60
CA LEU A 154 18.86 -10.76 -11.81
C LEU A 154 17.99 -10.56 -10.56
N ALA A 155 17.61 -11.64 -9.87
CA ALA A 155 16.58 -11.62 -8.82
C ALA A 155 17.14 -11.71 -7.39
N GLY A 156 18.44 -11.94 -7.23
CA GLY A 156 19.09 -12.26 -5.97
C GLY A 156 18.76 -13.67 -5.50
N ASP A 157 17.50 -13.91 -5.15
CA ASP A 157 17.01 -15.19 -4.65
C ASP A 157 16.20 -15.95 -5.70
N VAL A 158 16.54 -17.23 -5.87
CA VAL A 158 15.85 -18.16 -6.78
C VAL A 158 15.61 -19.45 -6.01
N GLU A 159 14.34 -19.68 -5.68
CA GLU A 159 13.89 -20.82 -4.89
C GLU A 159 13.71 -22.04 -5.81
N GLN A 160 14.29 -23.18 -5.45
CA GLN A 160 14.02 -24.43 -6.16
C GLN A 160 12.81 -25.12 -5.53
N LEU A 161 11.83 -25.49 -6.36
CA LEU A 161 10.62 -26.17 -5.90
C LEU A 161 10.79 -27.68 -6.06
N GLU A 162 10.32 -28.45 -5.09
CA GLU A 162 10.25 -29.91 -5.18
C GLU A 162 9.12 -30.31 -6.14
N ALA A 163 9.49 -30.75 -7.34
CA ALA A 163 8.57 -31.21 -8.38
C ALA A 163 9.21 -32.33 -9.21
N GLU A 164 8.41 -33.05 -10.01
CA GLU A 164 8.91 -34.09 -10.93
C GLU A 164 9.86 -33.53 -12.01
N ARG A 165 9.66 -32.25 -12.37
CA ARG A 165 10.50 -31.51 -13.33
C ARG A 165 11.33 -30.48 -12.58
N VAL A 166 12.44 -30.05 -13.18
CA VAL A 166 13.28 -29.01 -12.58
C VAL A 166 12.53 -27.68 -12.62
N THR A 167 11.98 -27.29 -11.47
CA THR A 167 11.18 -26.07 -11.33
C THR A 167 11.85 -25.10 -10.37
N VAL A 168 11.94 -23.84 -10.79
CA VAL A 168 12.46 -22.75 -9.97
C VAL A 168 11.48 -21.59 -9.93
N ARG A 169 11.50 -20.83 -8.84
CA ARG A 169 10.68 -19.64 -8.65
C ARG A 169 11.57 -18.41 -8.56
N VAL A 170 11.31 -17.45 -9.44
CA VAL A 170 12.04 -16.18 -9.56
C VAL A 170 11.12 -15.04 -9.10
N PHE A 171 11.66 -14.07 -8.37
CA PHE A 171 10.90 -12.93 -7.81
C PHE A 171 9.70 -13.33 -6.94
N LYS A 172 9.67 -14.58 -6.44
CA LYS A 172 8.56 -15.18 -5.67
C LYS A 172 7.21 -15.23 -6.40
N SER A 173 7.16 -14.85 -7.68
CA SER A 173 5.91 -14.76 -8.45
C SER A 173 5.97 -15.41 -9.83
N ILE A 174 7.17 -15.59 -10.40
CA ILE A 174 7.36 -16.23 -11.70
C ILE A 174 7.84 -17.66 -11.49
N THR A 175 7.10 -18.62 -12.02
CA THR A 175 7.48 -20.04 -11.97
C THR A 175 8.11 -20.44 -13.28
N LEU A 176 9.29 -21.04 -13.23
CA LEU A 176 10.04 -21.48 -14.40
C LEU A 176 10.23 -23.00 -14.34
N VAL A 177 9.77 -23.71 -15.36
CA VAL A 177 9.90 -25.16 -15.49
C VAL A 177 10.84 -25.47 -16.65
N HIS A 178 11.92 -26.19 -16.38
CA HIS A 178 12.88 -26.62 -17.39
C HIS A 178 12.47 -27.96 -17.99
N GLU A 179 12.40 -28.00 -19.32
CA GLU A 179 12.05 -29.18 -20.10
C GLU A 179 13.09 -29.42 -21.20
N ALA A 180 13.00 -30.58 -21.86
CA ALA A 180 13.92 -30.92 -22.94
C ALA A 180 13.76 -29.96 -24.12
N GLY A 181 14.72 -29.05 -24.29
CA GLY A 181 14.77 -28.10 -25.41
C GLY A 181 13.94 -26.83 -25.22
N MET A 182 13.31 -26.64 -24.06
CA MET A 182 12.52 -25.45 -23.76
C MET A 182 12.39 -25.17 -22.26
N VAL A 183 11.95 -23.97 -21.95
CA VAL A 183 11.61 -23.50 -20.62
C VAL A 183 10.19 -22.94 -20.67
N LEU A 184 9.37 -23.32 -19.69
CA LEU A 184 8.04 -22.77 -19.48
C LEU A 184 8.09 -21.74 -18.36
N LEU A 185 7.67 -20.51 -18.65
CA LEU A 185 7.39 -19.49 -17.65
C LEU A 185 5.90 -19.49 -17.38
N GLU A 186 5.51 -19.49 -16.11
CA GLU A 186 4.12 -19.37 -15.66
C GLU A 186 4.00 -18.30 -14.58
N TRP A 187 3.04 -17.38 -14.73
CA TRP A 187 2.78 -16.32 -13.76
C TRP A 187 1.32 -15.88 -13.76
N ILE A 188 0.93 -15.19 -12.69
CA ILE A 188 -0.33 -14.45 -12.62
C ILE A 188 -0.14 -13.10 -13.30
N ALA A 189 -0.90 -12.84 -14.37
CA ALA A 189 -0.81 -11.63 -15.17
C ALA A 189 -1.20 -10.39 -14.35
N ASN A 190 -0.27 -9.45 -14.24
CA ASN A 190 -0.46 -8.12 -13.68
C ASN A 190 0.78 -7.26 -14.03
N PRO A 191 0.68 -5.92 -14.00
CA PRO A 191 1.77 -5.06 -14.49
C PRO A 191 3.15 -5.32 -13.85
N LEU A 192 3.20 -5.76 -12.58
CA LEU A 192 4.44 -6.07 -11.90
C LEU A 192 5.02 -7.41 -12.36
N ASN A 193 4.19 -8.46 -12.36
CA ASN A 193 4.61 -9.79 -12.75
C ASN A 193 4.90 -9.87 -14.25
N ASP A 194 4.21 -9.10 -15.08
CA ASP A 194 4.47 -9.04 -16.52
C ASP A 194 5.86 -8.46 -16.78
N MET A 195 6.23 -7.40 -16.05
CA MET A 195 7.59 -6.83 -16.09
C MET A 195 8.64 -7.85 -15.61
N TYR A 196 8.36 -8.61 -14.54
CA TYR A 196 9.26 -9.66 -14.09
C TYR A 196 9.38 -10.81 -15.10
N ALA A 197 8.28 -11.23 -15.73
CA ALA A 197 8.28 -12.25 -16.76
C ALA A 197 9.09 -11.81 -18.00
N ASP A 198 8.98 -10.54 -18.40
CA ASP A 198 9.78 -9.96 -19.49
C ASP A 198 11.28 -9.94 -19.15
N ALA A 199 11.63 -9.59 -17.92
CA ALA A 199 13.03 -9.60 -17.46
C ALA A 199 13.61 -11.02 -17.47
N VAL A 200 12.87 -12.01 -16.93
CA VAL A 200 13.26 -13.42 -16.96
C VAL A 200 13.38 -13.93 -18.40
N THR A 201 12.42 -13.59 -19.26
CA THR A 201 12.43 -13.94 -20.68
C THR A 201 13.67 -13.40 -21.38
N THR A 202 14.04 -12.16 -21.09
CA THR A 202 15.24 -11.52 -21.65
C THR A 202 16.50 -12.29 -21.26
N VAL A 203 16.63 -12.69 -19.98
CA VAL A 203 17.76 -13.51 -19.51
C VAL A 203 17.78 -14.88 -20.19
N VAL A 204 16.63 -15.56 -20.32
CA VAL A 204 16.55 -16.86 -21.00
C VAL A 204 17.04 -16.75 -22.46
N LEU A 205 16.56 -15.74 -23.18
CA LEU A 205 16.95 -15.49 -24.57
C LEU A 205 18.43 -15.10 -24.69
N GLU A 206 18.95 -14.30 -23.77
CA GLU A 206 20.36 -13.92 -23.74
C GLU A 206 21.27 -15.15 -23.56
N VAL A 207 20.99 -15.97 -22.54
CA VAL A 207 21.74 -17.21 -22.27
C VAL A 207 21.67 -18.17 -23.46
N GLN A 208 20.51 -18.27 -24.11
CA GLN A 208 20.35 -19.12 -25.30
C GLN A 208 21.17 -18.60 -26.49
N SER A 209 21.19 -17.28 -26.70
CA SER A 209 21.89 -16.66 -27.82
C SER A 209 23.42 -16.70 -27.65
N ASN A 210 23.92 -16.66 -26.41
CA ASN A 210 25.35 -16.63 -26.13
C ASN A 210 25.75 -17.49 -24.92
N PRO A 211 25.82 -18.82 -25.08
CA PRO A 211 26.16 -19.74 -23.99
C PRO A 211 27.61 -19.57 -23.47
N ASN A 212 28.50 -18.98 -24.26
CA ASN A 212 29.93 -18.88 -23.96
C ASN A 212 30.35 -17.59 -23.25
N ALA A 213 29.56 -16.51 -23.34
CA ALA A 213 29.85 -15.25 -22.64
C ALA A 213 29.83 -15.40 -21.10
N GLN A 214 29.22 -16.47 -20.59
CA GLN A 214 28.89 -16.61 -19.18
C GLN A 214 29.82 -17.56 -18.41
N LYS A 215 30.77 -18.23 -19.08
CA LYS A 215 31.90 -18.91 -18.40
C LYS A 215 32.77 -17.94 -17.57
N PHE A 216 32.61 -16.63 -17.78
CA PHE A 216 33.31 -15.59 -17.03
C PHE A 216 32.73 -15.27 -15.64
N MET A 217 31.53 -15.77 -15.29
CA MET A 217 30.87 -15.48 -14.01
C MET A 217 30.92 -16.62 -12.97
N GLU A 218 31.43 -17.81 -13.33
CA GLU A 218 31.61 -18.92 -12.36
C GLU A 218 32.78 -18.69 -11.37
N GLY A 219 33.46 -17.55 -11.45
CA GLY A 219 34.67 -17.26 -10.68
C GLY A 219 34.57 -16.08 -9.71
N LYS A 220 33.65 -16.13 -8.73
CA LYS A 220 33.82 -15.65 -7.34
C LYS A 220 32.46 -15.57 -6.64
N LYS A 221 32.16 -16.57 -5.81
CA LYS A 221 31.51 -16.28 -4.54
C LYS A 221 32.54 -15.52 -3.71
N GLU A 222 32.58 -14.20 -3.78
CA GLU A 222 33.07 -13.46 -2.63
C GLU A 222 31.90 -13.41 -1.67
N ALA A 223 31.84 -14.39 -0.76
CA ALA A 223 31.25 -14.11 0.54
C ALA A 223 31.93 -12.83 1.03
N PHE A 224 31.16 -11.88 1.55
CA PHE A 224 31.71 -10.66 2.14
C PHE A 224 32.82 -11.07 3.11
N ASP A 225 34.06 -10.79 2.72
CA ASP A 225 35.23 -11.22 3.46
C ASP A 225 35.35 -10.28 4.66
N MET A 226 34.85 -10.75 5.80
CA MET A 226 34.89 -9.99 7.05
C MET A 226 36.32 -9.64 7.47
N ASP A 227 37.29 -10.49 7.14
CA ASP A 227 38.70 -10.25 7.46
C ASP A 227 39.24 -9.12 6.58
N LEU A 228 38.89 -9.10 5.29
CA LEU A 228 39.19 -7.99 4.38
C LEU A 228 38.49 -6.69 4.81
N PHE A 229 37.24 -6.76 5.25
CA PHE A 229 36.51 -5.58 5.74
C PHE A 229 37.20 -4.96 6.96
N VAL A 230 37.61 -5.78 7.94
CA VAL A 230 38.30 -5.30 9.14
C VAL A 230 39.66 -4.69 8.79
N GLU A 231 40.44 -5.33 7.91
CA GLU A 231 41.74 -4.79 7.45
C GLU A 231 41.56 -3.42 6.75
N ARG A 232 40.54 -3.27 5.90
CA ARG A 232 40.27 -2.02 5.20
C ARG A 232 39.70 -0.94 6.12
N LEU A 233 38.92 -1.33 7.11
CA LEU A 233 38.38 -0.44 8.12
C LEU A 233 39.51 0.15 8.98
N GLU A 234 40.46 -0.69 9.40
CA GLU A 234 41.66 -0.27 10.11
C GLU A 234 42.48 0.74 9.29
N LEU A 235 42.80 0.42 8.03
CA LEU A 235 43.53 1.33 7.13
C LEU A 235 42.82 2.68 6.92
N MET A 236 41.49 2.65 6.74
CA MET A 236 40.71 3.88 6.54
C MET A 236 40.71 4.75 7.80
N LEU A 237 40.57 4.15 8.99
CA LEU A 237 40.59 4.92 10.24
C LEU A 237 41.97 5.47 10.57
N HIS A 238 43.04 4.73 10.24
CA HIS A 238 44.40 5.24 10.32
C HIS A 238 44.62 6.46 9.41
N ASP A 239 44.10 6.43 8.18
CA ASP A 239 44.19 7.58 7.27
C ASP A 239 43.34 8.78 7.75
N MET A 240 42.16 8.52 8.34
CA MET A 240 41.26 9.58 8.82
C MET A 240 41.74 10.25 10.12
N PHE A 241 42.27 9.49 11.08
CA PHE A 241 42.54 9.96 12.45
C PHE A 241 44.02 9.88 12.86
N GLY A 242 44.86 9.18 12.10
CA GLY A 242 46.28 8.98 12.39
C GLY A 242 46.57 7.75 13.26
N ASP A 243 47.83 7.30 13.20
CA ASP A 243 48.31 6.05 13.84
C ASP A 243 48.17 6.03 15.36
N ASP A 244 48.31 7.19 16.02
CA ASP A 244 48.24 7.29 17.48
C ASP A 244 46.80 7.24 18.02
N CYS A 245 45.80 7.35 17.14
CA CYS A 245 44.39 7.49 17.51
C CYS A 245 43.62 6.17 17.41
N VAL A 246 44.12 5.17 16.67
CA VAL A 246 43.41 3.91 16.40
C VAL A 246 44.05 2.77 17.18
N ASN A 247 43.26 2.06 17.98
CA ASN A 247 43.70 0.92 18.75
C ASN A 247 42.90 -0.33 18.38
N PHE A 248 43.60 -1.32 17.83
CA PHE A 248 43.08 -2.65 17.58
C PHE A 248 43.42 -3.58 18.76
N ARG A 249 42.40 -4.15 19.41
CA ARG A 249 42.61 -5.23 20.39
C ARG A 249 42.38 -6.56 19.68
N GLU A 250 43.20 -7.58 19.99
CA GLU A 250 43.20 -8.94 19.38
C GLU A 250 41.91 -9.77 19.63
N GLY A 251 40.75 -9.14 19.61
CA GLY A 251 39.43 -9.73 19.79
C GLY A 251 38.35 -8.74 19.40
N LYS A 252 38.15 -8.55 18.09
CA LYS A 252 36.99 -7.96 17.39
C LYS A 252 36.58 -6.51 17.66
N ASP A 253 37.01 -5.87 18.74
CA ASP A 253 36.59 -4.50 19.04
C ASP A 253 37.65 -3.48 18.61
N LEU A 254 37.26 -2.58 17.69
CA LEU A 254 38.10 -1.50 17.18
C LEU A 254 37.78 -0.21 17.96
N SER A 255 38.80 0.51 18.43
CA SER A 255 38.59 1.75 19.19
C SER A 255 39.38 2.92 18.61
N VAL A 256 38.73 4.08 18.52
CA VAL A 256 39.31 5.33 18.01
C VAL A 256 39.25 6.36 19.12
N THR A 257 40.39 6.96 19.49
CA THR A 257 40.46 8.01 20.50
C THR A 257 40.93 9.31 19.87
N VAL A 258 40.09 10.34 19.92
CA VAL A 258 40.39 11.69 19.41
C VAL A 258 40.16 12.68 20.53
N ASP A 259 41.15 13.55 20.80
CA ASP A 259 41.07 14.61 21.82
C ASP A 259 40.62 14.13 23.23
N GLY A 260 40.96 12.89 23.59
CA GLY A 260 40.62 12.29 24.89
C GLY A 260 39.23 11.64 24.95
N VAL A 261 38.47 11.64 23.86
CA VAL A 261 37.19 10.93 23.71
C VAL A 261 37.42 9.62 22.96
N THR A 262 36.98 8.51 23.52
CA THR A 262 37.12 7.17 22.91
C THR A 262 35.79 6.69 22.34
N ALA A 263 35.80 6.30 21.07
CA ALA A 263 34.71 5.63 20.38
C ALA A 263 35.08 4.15 20.14
N THR A 264 34.10 3.26 20.28
CA THR A 264 34.25 1.82 19.99
C THR A 264 33.38 1.42 18.81
N ILE A 265 33.92 0.61 17.92
CA ILE A 265 33.29 0.16 16.69
C ILE A 265 33.26 -1.37 16.72
N ASP A 266 32.06 -1.93 16.61
CA ASP A 266 31.85 -3.36 16.42
C ASP A 266 31.78 -3.64 14.90
N PRO A 267 32.77 -4.33 14.30
CA PRO A 267 32.80 -4.62 12.88
C PRO A 267 31.74 -5.62 12.42
N GLU A 268 31.17 -6.45 13.31
CA GLU A 268 30.11 -7.40 12.96
C GLU A 268 28.75 -6.70 12.91
N THR A 269 28.42 -5.92 13.94
CA THR A 269 27.12 -5.23 14.01
C THR A 269 27.13 -3.87 13.32
N ARG A 270 28.32 -3.32 13.04
CA ARG A 270 28.57 -1.97 12.52
C ARG A 270 28.10 -0.87 13.48
N ALA A 271 27.89 -1.21 14.75
CA ALA A 271 27.50 -0.26 15.77
C ALA A 271 28.70 0.55 16.24
N VAL A 272 28.52 1.86 16.37
CA VAL A 272 29.52 2.77 16.93
C VAL A 272 28.99 3.31 18.25
N CYS A 273 29.78 3.19 19.31
CA CYS A 273 29.46 3.77 20.62
C CYS A 273 30.50 4.83 20.98
N SER A 274 30.06 6.05 21.26
CA SER A 274 30.90 7.20 21.64
C SER A 274 30.10 8.14 22.54
N GLU A 275 30.77 8.82 23.46
CA GLU A 275 30.19 9.90 24.28
C GLU A 275 30.03 11.22 23.50
N ASP A 276 30.82 11.39 22.42
CA ASP A 276 30.69 12.51 21.49
C ASP A 276 29.86 12.11 20.26
N GLU A 277 28.75 12.82 20.08
CA GLU A 277 27.78 12.62 19.01
C GLU A 277 28.37 12.93 17.63
N THR A 278 29.25 13.93 17.52
CA THR A 278 29.85 14.31 16.24
C THR A 278 30.84 13.27 15.73
N LEU A 279 31.65 12.72 16.65
CA LEU A 279 32.55 11.61 16.39
C LEU A 279 31.77 10.32 16.05
N ARG A 280 30.66 10.07 16.76
CA ARG A 280 29.79 8.92 16.51
C ARG A 280 29.21 8.95 15.09
N GLU A 281 28.57 10.05 14.70
CA GLU A 281 27.97 10.20 13.37
C GLU A 281 29.02 10.08 12.25
N MET A 282 30.20 10.66 12.45
CA MET A 282 31.29 10.59 11.46
C MET A 282 31.77 9.15 11.26
N LEU A 283 32.00 8.40 12.35
CA LEU A 283 32.42 7.00 12.30
C LEU A 283 31.32 6.11 11.73
N GLU A 284 30.05 6.32 12.09
CA GLU A 284 28.92 5.57 11.54
C GLU A 284 28.83 5.74 10.01
N VAL A 285 28.93 6.98 9.52
CA VAL A 285 28.89 7.27 8.08
C VAL A 285 30.06 6.61 7.35
N SER A 286 31.28 6.67 7.91
CA SER A 286 32.45 6.07 7.30
C SER A 286 32.40 4.55 7.28
N VAL A 287 31.97 3.91 8.37
CA VAL A 287 31.78 2.45 8.46
C VAL A 287 30.73 1.98 7.45
N HIS A 288 29.59 2.69 7.34
CA HIS A 288 28.55 2.35 6.38
C HIS A 288 29.03 2.49 4.93
N ARG A 289 29.72 3.58 4.61
CA ARG A 289 30.27 3.82 3.26
C ARG A 289 31.28 2.76 2.85
N LEU A 290 32.15 2.35 3.77
CA LEU A 290 33.13 1.30 3.51
C LEU A 290 32.44 -0.05 3.28
N HIS A 291 31.44 -0.38 4.10
CA HIS A 291 30.66 -1.59 3.94
C HIS A 291 29.93 -1.61 2.59
N ASP A 292 29.33 -0.50 2.19
CA ASP A 292 28.62 -0.40 0.90
C ASP A 292 29.58 -0.46 -0.30
N ALA A 293 30.81 0.03 -0.15
CA ALA A 293 31.84 -0.04 -1.19
C ALA A 293 32.44 -1.44 -1.35
N LEU A 294 32.52 -2.23 -0.27
CA LEU A 294 33.07 -3.59 -0.26
C LEU A 294 32.01 -4.67 -0.44
N SER A 295 30.73 -4.34 -0.21
CA SER A 295 29.62 -5.22 -0.54
C SER A 295 29.43 -5.23 -2.05
N PRO A 296 29.35 -6.40 -2.70
CA PRO A 296 29.00 -6.46 -4.11
C PRO A 296 27.60 -5.85 -4.29
N ALA A 297 27.55 -4.65 -4.88
CA ALA A 297 26.32 -4.09 -5.36
C ALA A 297 25.81 -4.99 -6.50
N CYS A 298 24.81 -5.83 -6.20
CA CYS A 298 23.92 -6.31 -7.25
C CYS A 298 23.11 -5.09 -7.74
N SER A 299 23.70 -4.34 -8.66
CA SER A 299 23.02 -3.37 -9.52
C SER A 299 22.85 -3.96 -10.92
#